data_AF-T0ZLB9-F1
#
_entry.id   AF-T0ZLB9-F1
#
_cell.length_a   1.000
_cell.length_b   1.000
_cell.length_c   1.000
_cell.angle_alpha   90.00
_cell.angle_beta   90.00
_cell.angle_gamma   90.00
#
_symmetry.space_group_name_H-M   'P 1'
#
loop_
_entity.id
_entity.type
_entity.pdbx_description
1 polymer ?
#
loop_
_entity_poly.entity_id
_entity_poly.type
_entity_poly.pdbx_seq_one_letter_code
_entity_poly.pdbx_strand_id
1 'polypeptide(L)'
;MPPAIAYYPPGTCSSFTPSGKNGAMKFYIHCSCHGSTYDVTSNANPLTGPTLYALPQVLLETDADGNIYAHGMASLDGVPINGHIHNLQGGYGVGNSQQLYKDTPTDPLPLGAPTCRSLGGTIGT
;
A
#
# COMPACT_ATOMS: atom_id res chain seq x y z
N MET A 1 4.58 -12.87 -10.25
CA MET A 1 5.12 -12.51 -8.92
C MET A 1 3.98 -11.89 -8.13
N PRO A 2 3.70 -12.33 -6.89
CA PRO A 2 2.72 -11.63 -6.05
C PRO A 2 3.19 -10.19 -5.81
N PRO A 3 2.28 -9.20 -5.70
CA PRO A 3 2.67 -7.85 -5.36
C PRO A 3 3.30 -7.83 -3.96
N ALA A 4 4.50 -7.26 -3.84
CA ALA A 4 5.13 -6.99 -2.56
C ALA A 4 4.65 -5.61 -2.08
N ILE A 5 3.59 -5.61 -1.27
CA ILE A 5 2.89 -4.41 -0.84
C ILE A 5 3.16 -4.10 0.63
N ALA A 6 3.50 -2.85 0.93
CA ALA A 6 3.79 -2.38 2.28
C ALA A 6 2.99 -1.12 2.61
N TYR A 7 2.50 -1.04 3.85
CA TYR A 7 1.89 0.17 4.41
C TYR A 7 2.93 0.98 5.20
N TYR A 8 2.98 2.28 4.93
CA TYR A 8 3.86 3.22 5.61
C TYR A 8 3.03 4.23 6.42
N PRO A 9 3.09 4.19 7.77
CA PRO A 9 2.32 5.09 8.62
C PRO A 9 2.83 6.55 8.58
N PRO A 10 2.05 7.49 9.16
CA PRO A 10 2.48 8.88 9.42
C PRO A 10 3.90 8.99 9.94
N GLY A 11 4.73 9.81 9.27
CA GLY A 11 6.11 10.09 9.68
C GLY A 11 7.15 9.09 9.18
N THR A 12 6.75 8.04 8.45
CA THR A 12 7.70 7.07 7.87
C THR A 12 8.59 7.71 6.80
N CYS A 13 8.04 8.63 6.00
CA CYS A 13 8.77 9.41 5.01
C CYS A 13 8.23 10.83 5.00
N SER A 14 8.88 11.75 5.73
CA SER A 14 8.49 13.16 5.80
C SER A 14 8.69 13.93 4.48
N SER A 15 9.40 13.33 3.51
CA SER A 15 9.74 13.96 2.24
C SER A 15 9.00 13.37 1.03
N PHE A 16 8.18 12.33 1.21
CA PHE A 16 7.47 11.71 0.08
C PHE A 16 6.35 12.64 -0.42
N THR A 17 6.61 13.32 -1.54
CA THR A 17 5.68 14.22 -2.22
C THR A 17 5.38 13.66 -3.61
N PRO A 18 4.32 12.85 -3.78
CA PRO A 18 4.02 12.21 -5.05
C PRO A 18 3.87 13.27 -6.15
N SER A 19 4.27 12.91 -7.39
CA SER A 19 4.15 13.82 -8.53
C SER A 19 2.72 14.36 -8.64
N GLY A 20 2.57 15.68 -8.69
CA GLY A 20 1.27 16.35 -8.80
C GLY A 20 0.55 16.66 -7.48
N LYS A 21 1.12 16.34 -6.31
CA LYS A 21 0.58 16.77 -5.00
C LYS A 21 1.50 17.81 -4.35
N ASN A 22 0.91 18.87 -3.79
CA ASN A 22 1.65 19.84 -2.97
C ASN A 22 1.71 19.34 -1.52
N GLY A 23 2.90 19.00 -1.04
CA GLY A 23 3.16 18.62 0.35
C GLY A 23 3.39 17.12 0.57
N ALA A 24 4.13 16.81 1.62
CA ALA A 24 4.47 15.44 1.97
C ALA A 24 3.24 14.65 2.40
N MET A 25 3.04 13.47 1.81
CA MET A 25 1.99 12.58 2.29
C MET A 25 2.38 12.00 3.64
N LYS A 26 1.42 12.04 4.56
CA LYS A 26 1.64 11.51 5.90
C LYS A 26 1.75 9.98 5.85
N PHE A 27 0.90 9.29 5.10
CA PHE A 27 0.89 7.82 5.03
C PHE A 27 0.46 7.33 3.66
N TYR A 28 0.98 6.16 3.23
CA TYR A 28 0.75 5.60 1.91
C TYR A 28 0.98 4.09 1.88
N ILE A 29 0.47 3.45 0.83
CA ILE A 29 0.84 2.08 0.47
C ILE A 29 1.82 2.12 -0.69
N HIS A 30 2.80 1.23 -0.70
CA HIS A 30 3.83 1.11 -1.72
C HIS A 30 3.98 -0.34 -2.20
N CYS A 31 4.20 -0.52 -3.50
CA CYS A 31 4.59 -1.79 -4.10
C CYS A 31 6.08 -1.77 -4.44
N SER A 32 6.89 -2.54 -3.72
CA SER A 32 8.35 -2.59 -3.89
C SER A 32 8.78 -3.27 -5.20
N CYS A 33 7.88 -3.92 -5.94
CA CYS A 33 8.20 -4.52 -7.23
C CYS A 33 8.49 -3.49 -8.33
N HIS A 34 7.69 -2.40 -8.41
CA HIS A 34 7.78 -1.43 -9.52
C HIS A 34 7.48 0.02 -9.09
N GLY A 35 7.43 0.30 -7.79
CA GLY A 35 7.31 1.67 -7.27
C GLY A 35 5.90 2.27 -7.31
N SER A 36 4.85 1.45 -7.47
CA SER A 36 3.47 1.97 -7.37
C SER A 36 3.18 2.45 -5.96
N THR A 37 2.60 3.63 -5.81
CA THR A 37 2.13 4.16 -4.51
C THR A 37 0.67 4.54 -4.55
N TYR A 38 0.00 4.49 -3.40
CA TYR A 38 -1.44 4.65 -3.29
C TYR A 38 -1.84 5.56 -2.12
N ASP A 39 -2.80 6.45 -2.37
CA ASP A 39 -3.38 7.35 -1.38
C ASP A 39 -4.52 6.67 -0.63
N VAL A 40 -4.24 6.12 0.55
CA VAL A 40 -5.27 5.42 1.34
C VAL A 40 -6.38 6.34 1.85
N THR A 41 -6.20 7.67 1.82
CA THR A 41 -7.27 8.63 2.18
C THR A 41 -8.23 8.90 1.03
N SER A 42 -7.87 8.48 -0.18
CA SER A 42 -8.64 8.61 -1.41
C SER A 42 -8.83 7.25 -2.04
N ASN A 43 -9.46 6.33 -1.30
CA ASN A 43 -9.77 4.96 -1.72
C ASN A 43 -8.59 4.17 -2.32
N ALA A 44 -7.38 4.43 -1.84
CA ALA A 44 -6.14 3.86 -2.37
C ALA A 44 -5.96 4.09 -3.89
N ASN A 45 -6.33 5.29 -4.36
CA ASN A 45 -6.08 5.72 -5.72
C ASN A 45 -4.57 5.73 -6.03
N PRO A 46 -4.15 5.31 -7.24
CA PRO A 46 -2.75 5.36 -7.66
C PRO A 46 -2.20 6.78 -7.65
N LEU A 47 -0.96 6.93 -7.20
CA LEU A 47 -0.22 8.19 -7.20
C LEU A 47 1.01 8.14 -8.09
N THR A 48 1.69 6.99 -8.11
CA THR A 48 2.89 6.75 -8.91
C THR A 48 2.92 5.31 -9.42
N GLY A 49 3.88 5.03 -10.30
CA GLY A 49 4.16 3.68 -10.81
C GLY A 49 3.19 3.21 -11.89
N PRO A 50 3.34 1.95 -12.33
CA PRO A 50 2.65 1.44 -13.53
C PRO A 50 1.20 0.95 -13.28
N THR A 51 0.68 1.03 -12.06
CA THR A 51 -0.68 0.55 -11.77
C THR A 51 -1.73 1.49 -12.38
N LEU A 52 -2.78 0.90 -12.95
CA LEU A 52 -3.86 1.66 -13.60
C LEU A 52 -5.10 1.82 -12.72
N TYR A 53 -5.26 0.97 -11.72
CA TYR A 53 -6.47 0.86 -10.91
C TYR A 53 -6.15 1.06 -9.43
N ALA A 54 -7.15 1.53 -8.68
CA ALA A 54 -7.07 1.63 -7.24
C ALA A 54 -6.92 0.24 -6.60
N LEU A 55 -6.31 0.18 -5.40
CA LEU A 55 -6.28 -1.08 -4.66
C LEU A 55 -7.70 -1.46 -4.21
N PRO A 56 -8.10 -2.73 -4.38
CA PRO A 56 -9.35 -3.22 -3.81
C PRO A 56 -9.42 -2.98 -2.30
N GLN A 57 -10.57 -2.54 -1.82
CA GLN A 57 -10.83 -2.27 -0.41
C GLN A 57 -11.49 -3.48 0.24
N VAL A 58 -10.99 -3.89 1.41
CA VAL A 58 -11.69 -4.84 2.26
C VAL A 58 -12.83 -4.11 2.97
N LEU A 59 -14.04 -4.65 2.86
CA LEU A 59 -15.20 -4.14 3.59
C LEU A 59 -15.17 -4.71 4.99
N LEU A 60 -15.04 -3.83 5.98
CA LEU A 60 -14.94 -4.16 7.38
C LEU A 60 -16.21 -3.76 8.12
N GLU A 61 -16.65 -4.63 9.03
CA GLU A 61 -17.69 -4.35 9.99
C GLU A 61 -17.16 -4.55 11.41
N THR A 62 -17.82 -3.93 12.39
CA THR A 62 -17.47 -4.07 13.80
C THR A 62 -18.70 -4.54 14.57
N ASP A 63 -18.53 -5.52 15.44
CA ASP A 63 -19.60 -5.97 16.33
C ASP A 63 -19.73 -5.09 17.59
N ALA A 64 -20.67 -5.46 18.48
CA ALA A 64 -20.89 -4.73 19.73
C ALA A 64 -19.72 -4.85 20.72
N ASP A 65 -18.88 -5.88 20.59
CA ASP A 65 -17.72 -6.14 21.44
C ASP A 65 -16.44 -5.48 20.91
N GLY A 66 -16.50 -4.84 19.73
CA GLY A 66 -15.38 -4.15 19.09
C GLY A 66 -14.52 -5.05 18.20
N ASN A 67 -14.95 -6.29 17.93
CA ASN A 67 -14.25 -7.17 16.99
C ASN A 67 -14.45 -6.68 15.55
N ILE A 68 -13.39 -6.77 14.74
CA ILE A 68 -13.40 -6.34 13.34
C ILE A 68 -13.50 -7.56 12.43
N TYR A 69 -14.51 -7.58 11.56
CA TYR A 69 -14.73 -8.65 10.60
C TYR A 69 -14.59 -8.14 9.17
N ALA A 70 -13.93 -8.92 8.32
CA ALA A 70 -13.99 -8.71 6.88
C ALA A 70 -15.23 -9.42 6.32
N HIS A 71 -16.15 -8.66 5.72
CA HIS A 71 -17.43 -9.20 5.23
C HIS A 71 -17.61 -9.05 3.71
N GLY A 72 -16.64 -8.43 3.02
CA GLY A 72 -16.68 -8.28 1.58
C GLY A 72 -15.47 -7.55 1.02
N MET A 73 -15.52 -7.28 -0.29
CA MET A 73 -14.50 -6.51 -0.99
C MET A 73 -15.12 -5.58 -2.03
N ALA A 74 -14.71 -4.33 -2.02
CA ALA A 74 -15.08 -3.33 -3.01
C ALA A 74 -13.93 -3.06 -3.97
N SER A 75 -14.22 -3.07 -5.27
CA SER A 75 -13.33 -2.54 -6.29
C SER A 75 -14.05 -1.41 -7.00
N LEU A 76 -13.51 -0.21 -6.89
CA LEU A 76 -14.16 1.00 -7.44
C LEU A 76 -14.21 1.00 -8.96
N ASP A 77 -13.23 0.34 -9.58
CA ASP A 77 -13.11 0.26 -11.03
C ASP A 77 -13.81 -1.00 -11.60
N GLY A 78 -14.48 -1.78 -10.75
CA GLY A 78 -15.07 -3.07 -11.13
C GLY A 78 -14.03 -4.15 -11.48
N VAL A 79 -12.74 -3.84 -11.34
CA VAL A 79 -11.63 -4.76 -11.63
C VAL A 79 -11.45 -5.72 -10.47
N PRO A 80 -11.48 -7.05 -10.70
CA PRO A 80 -11.26 -8.01 -9.63
C PRO A 80 -9.88 -7.88 -8.98
N ILE A 81 -9.73 -8.48 -7.81
CA ILE A 81 -8.41 -8.68 -7.18
C ILE A 81 -7.46 -9.31 -8.19
N ASN A 82 -6.23 -8.77 -8.26
CA ASN A 82 -5.22 -9.27 -9.18
C ASN A 82 -5.04 -10.79 -9.04
N GLY A 83 -5.08 -11.49 -10.17
CA GLY A 83 -4.98 -12.96 -10.22
C GLY A 83 -6.31 -13.70 -10.09
N HIS A 84 -7.44 -13.00 -9.96
CA HIS A 84 -8.77 -13.58 -9.81
C HIS A 84 -9.76 -13.03 -10.83
N ILE A 85 -10.80 -13.82 -11.15
CA ILE A 85 -11.93 -13.35 -11.99
C ILE A 85 -13.08 -12.78 -11.17
N HIS A 86 -13.11 -13.08 -9.85
CA HIS A 86 -14.10 -12.57 -8.89
C HIS A 86 -13.40 -12.22 -7.56
N ASN A 87 -13.89 -11.19 -6.86
CA ASN A 87 -13.29 -10.74 -5.60
C ASN A 87 -13.36 -11.76 -4.46
N LEU A 88 -14.42 -12.57 -4.42
CA LEU A 88 -14.61 -13.59 -3.36
C LEU A 88 -14.06 -14.95 -3.79
N GLN A 89 -13.23 -14.99 -4.82
CA GLN A 89 -12.54 -16.19 -5.24
C GLN A 89 -11.38 -16.45 -4.27
N GLY A 90 -11.48 -17.53 -3.50
CA GLY A 90 -10.38 -18.00 -2.67
C GLY A 90 -9.13 -18.35 -3.50
N GLY A 91 -7.98 -18.40 -2.83
CA GLY A 91 -6.70 -18.81 -3.42
C GLY A 91 -5.91 -19.68 -2.45
N TYR A 92 -4.60 -19.79 -2.68
CA TYR A 92 -3.71 -20.40 -1.69
C TYR A 92 -3.56 -19.45 -0.49
N GLY A 93 -4.05 -19.86 0.67
CA GLY A 93 -3.85 -19.12 1.91
C GLY A 93 -2.36 -18.90 2.18
N VAL A 94 -2.03 -17.76 2.80
CA VAL A 94 -0.68 -17.55 3.32
C VAL A 94 -0.44 -18.59 4.41
N GLY A 95 0.50 -19.50 4.19
CA GLY A 95 0.87 -20.51 5.18
C GLY A 95 1.39 -19.85 6.47
N ASN A 96 1.40 -20.63 7.55
CA ASN A 96 1.91 -20.33 8.88
C ASN A 96 3.41 -19.90 8.97
N SER A 97 4.08 -19.71 7.84
CA SER A 97 5.47 -19.23 7.75
C SER A 97 5.67 -18.08 6.76
N GLN A 98 4.59 -17.44 6.30
CA GLN A 98 4.70 -16.21 5.53
C GLN A 98 5.01 -15.06 6.50
N GLN A 99 6.29 -14.77 6.67
CA GLN A 99 6.75 -13.63 7.45
C GLN A 99 6.22 -12.35 6.80
N LEU A 100 5.50 -11.52 7.56
CA LEU A 100 5.23 -10.14 7.20
C LEU A 100 6.58 -9.43 7.01
N TYR A 101 7.03 -9.33 5.76
CA TYR A 101 8.24 -8.60 5.45
C TYR A 101 7.92 -7.11 5.55
N LYS A 102 8.51 -6.45 6.54
CA LYS A 102 8.44 -4.99 6.64
C LYS A 102 9.50 -4.43 5.71
N ASP A 103 9.09 -4.08 4.49
CA ASP A 103 9.94 -3.34 3.57
C ASP A 103 10.34 -2.02 4.24
N THR A 104 11.64 -1.78 4.42
CA THR A 104 12.11 -0.39 4.62
C THR A 104 11.73 0.39 3.36
N PRO A 105 11.20 1.62 3.46
CA PRO A 105 10.98 2.43 2.27
C PRO A 105 12.30 2.54 1.51
N THR A 106 12.40 1.86 0.37
CA THR A 106 13.53 1.95 -0.54
C THR A 106 13.17 2.90 -1.67
N ASP A 107 14.19 3.54 -2.23
CA ASP A 107 14.02 4.50 -3.32
C ASP A 107 13.18 3.91 -4.45
N PRO A 108 12.21 4.66 -5.01
CA PRO A 108 11.64 4.29 -6.29
C PRO A 108 12.75 4.26 -7.34
N LEU A 109 12.77 3.20 -8.14
CA LEU A 109 13.59 3.06 -9.36
C LEU A 109 13.49 4.34 -10.23
N PRO A 110 14.52 4.65 -11.04
CA PRO A 110 14.83 6.01 -11.49
C PRO A 110 13.83 6.52 -12.53
N LEU A 111 12.67 6.99 -12.07
CA LEU A 111 11.67 7.73 -12.82
C LEU A 111 11.04 8.78 -11.89
N GLY A 112 11.86 9.74 -11.43
CA GLY A 112 11.41 11.05 -10.95
C GLY A 112 10.49 11.11 -9.73
N ALA A 113 10.30 10.02 -8.98
CA ALA A 113 9.49 10.02 -7.77
C ALA A 113 10.32 10.51 -6.56
N PRO A 114 9.69 11.25 -5.62
CA PRO A 114 10.36 11.73 -4.40
C PRO A 114 11.01 10.57 -3.65
N THR A 115 12.29 10.72 -3.32
CA THR A 115 13.05 9.73 -2.58
C THR A 115 12.62 9.73 -1.12
N CYS A 116 12.33 8.55 -0.56
CA CYS A 116 12.37 8.38 0.88
C CYS A 116 13.82 8.15 1.26
N ARG A 117 14.64 9.22 1.24
CA ARG A 117 15.97 9.14 1.81
C ARG A 117 15.79 8.82 3.29
N SER A 118 16.24 7.65 3.73
CA SER A 118 16.53 7.46 5.14
C SER A 118 17.44 8.61 5.53
N LEU A 119 16.95 9.48 6.42
CA LEU A 119 17.85 10.36 7.12
C LEU A 119 18.73 9.42 7.94
N GLY A 120 19.90 9.10 7.41
CA GLY A 120 21.03 8.62 8.18
C GLY A 120 21.38 9.69 9.20
N GLY A 121 20.59 9.76 10.27
CA GLY A 121 20.85 10.52 11.47
C GLY A 121 21.45 9.56 12.46
N THR A 122 22.74 9.70 12.68
CA THR A 122 23.48 9.10 13.79
C THR A 122 22.70 9.27 15.08
N ILE A 123 22.46 8.17 15.79
CA ILE A 123 21.93 8.19 17.16
C ILE A 123 23.10 8.69 18.02
N GLY A 124 23.15 10.00 18.26
CA GLY A 124 24.04 10.63 19.22
C GLY A 124 23.42 10.59 20.61
N THR A 125 24.17 10.04 21.55
CA THR A 125 23.94 9.97 23.00
C THR A 125 23.61 11.30 23.65
#